data_AF-A0A524P243-F1
#
_entry.id   AF-A0A524P243-F1
#
_cell.length_a   1.000
_cell.length_b   1.000
_cell.length_c   1.000
_cell.angle_alpha   90.00
_cell.angle_beta   90.00
_cell.angle_gamma   90.00
#
_symmetry.space_group_name_H-M   'P 1'
#
loop_
_entity.id
_entity.type
_entity.pdbx_description
1 polymer ?
#
loop_
_entity_poly.entity_id
_entity_poly.type
_entity_poly.pdbx_seq_one_letter_code
_entity_poly.pdbx_strand_id
1 'polypeptide(L)'
;MDDADAPSLITLPADRQLRELEFTLSAGRPKLEGLVGLLKEHGAPATAPEYHERLAEIGSPALQRFLRGYIDLMFEWDGRWYVADYKSNTLPRYDSENVCEAVQREHYVLQGQLYSVAAHRHLQQRVLDYDPERHWGGALFLFLRGMRGPRSAGTSVFFDQQPASLLTAIDRWLGGDDESR
;
A
#
# COMPACT_ATOMS: atom_id res chain seq x y z
N MET A 1 18.56 -4.94 1.87
CA MET A 1 18.01 -4.79 3.22
C MET A 1 18.39 -6.07 3.95
N ASP A 2 19.36 -6.00 4.85
CA ASP A 2 19.77 -7.19 5.61
C ASP A 2 18.62 -7.63 6.52
N ASP A 3 18.37 -8.93 6.58
CA ASP A 3 17.26 -9.60 7.27
C ASP A 3 17.25 -9.34 8.81
N ALA A 4 18.30 -8.68 9.34
CA ALA A 4 18.51 -8.40 10.76
C ALA A 4 17.75 -7.17 11.27
N ASP A 5 17.31 -6.27 10.40
CA ASP A 5 16.68 -5.00 10.79
C ASP A 5 15.17 -4.92 10.46
N ALA A 6 14.52 -5.99 10.00
CA ALA A 6 13.07 -5.95 9.74
C ALA A 6 12.26 -6.00 11.05
N PRO A 7 11.16 -5.21 11.19
CA PRO A 7 10.36 -5.23 12.41
C PRO A 7 9.66 -6.57 12.58
N SER A 8 9.67 -7.09 13.81
CA SER A 8 8.77 -8.16 14.19
C SER A 8 7.44 -7.58 14.65
N LEU A 9 6.35 -7.87 13.93
CA LEU A 9 5.02 -7.32 14.24
C LEU A 9 4.51 -7.70 15.64
N ILE A 10 5.02 -8.79 16.24
CA ILE A 10 4.68 -9.18 17.62
C ILE A 10 5.31 -8.25 18.66
N THR A 11 6.44 -7.63 18.32
CA THR A 11 7.19 -6.75 19.23
C THR A 11 6.75 -5.29 19.15
N LEU A 12 5.88 -4.95 18.20
CA LEU A 12 5.36 -3.60 18.05
C LEU A 12 4.40 -3.26 19.20
N PRO A 13 4.59 -2.13 19.90
CA PRO A 13 3.67 -1.66 20.93
C PRO A 13 2.23 -1.53 20.40
N ALA A 14 1.24 -1.78 21.27
CA ALA A 14 -0.18 -1.73 20.88
C ALA A 14 -0.63 -0.34 20.42
N ASP A 15 -0.02 0.73 20.95
CA ASP A 15 -0.25 2.13 20.56
C ASP A 15 0.45 2.53 19.25
N ARG A 16 1.30 1.65 18.71
CA ARG A 16 1.99 1.81 17.42
C ARG A 16 1.40 0.90 16.34
N GLN A 17 0.21 0.37 16.55
CA GLN A 17 -0.52 -0.43 15.57
C GLN A 17 -2.02 -0.17 15.64
N LEU A 18 -2.65 -0.14 14.48
CA LEU A 18 -4.10 -0.09 14.29
C LEU A 18 -4.50 -1.30 13.46
N ARG A 19 -5.40 -2.12 13.99
CA ARG A 19 -5.88 -3.33 13.34
C ARG A 19 -7.26 -3.10 12.77
N GLU A 20 -7.53 -3.68 11.60
CA GLU A 20 -8.83 -3.61 10.93
C GLU A 20 -9.36 -2.17 10.82
N LEU A 21 -8.48 -1.24 10.43
CA LEU A 21 -8.81 0.18 10.35
C LEU A 21 -9.82 0.39 9.21
N GLU A 22 -11.06 0.66 9.59
CA GLU A 22 -12.10 1.04 8.65
C GLU A 22 -11.82 2.42 8.05
N PHE A 23 -12.04 2.56 6.74
CA PHE A 23 -11.99 3.85 6.07
C PHE A 23 -13.13 4.03 5.06
N THR A 24 -13.41 5.29 4.76
CA THR A 24 -14.22 5.70 3.62
C THR A 24 -13.48 6.78 2.85
N LEU A 25 -13.15 6.51 1.60
CA LEU A 25 -12.61 7.49 0.66
C LEU A 25 -13.75 8.06 -0.16
N SER A 26 -13.95 9.38 -0.07
CA SER A 26 -14.74 10.11 -1.06
C SER A 26 -13.88 10.26 -2.30
N ALA A 27 -14.31 9.62 -3.39
CA ALA A 27 -13.74 9.82 -4.70
C ALA A 27 -14.60 10.83 -5.46
N GLY A 28 -13.97 11.74 -6.21
CA GLY A 28 -14.70 12.60 -7.13
C GLY A 28 -15.38 11.77 -8.23
N ARG A 29 -14.73 11.68 -9.39
CA ARG A 29 -15.01 10.70 -10.46
C ARG A 29 -13.71 10.39 -11.21
N PRO A 30 -12.67 9.92 -10.50
CA PRO A 30 -11.40 9.65 -11.16
C PRO A 30 -11.59 8.57 -12.21
N LYS A 31 -10.88 8.71 -13.33
CA LYS A 31 -10.77 7.65 -14.32
C LYS A 31 -9.48 6.88 -14.10
N LEU A 32 -9.52 5.57 -14.37
CA LEU A 32 -8.41 4.66 -14.12
C LEU A 32 -7.16 5.04 -14.91
N GLU A 33 -7.32 5.63 -16.10
CA GLU A 33 -6.21 6.07 -16.95
C GLU A 33 -5.33 7.13 -16.25
N GLY A 34 -5.92 7.94 -15.36
CA GLY A 34 -5.17 8.88 -14.53
C GLY A 34 -4.20 8.16 -13.59
N LEU A 35 -4.66 7.10 -12.92
CA LEU A 35 -3.80 6.29 -12.06
C LEU A 35 -2.74 5.53 -12.84
N VAL A 36 -3.09 4.98 -14.01
CA VAL A 36 -2.11 4.34 -14.93
C VAL A 36 -0.99 5.33 -15.28
N GLY A 37 -1.34 6.58 -15.59
CA GLY A 37 -0.37 7.64 -15.86
C GLY A 37 0.56 7.92 -14.68
N LEU A 38 0.00 8.05 -13.48
CA LEU A 38 0.77 8.29 -12.25
C LEU A 38 1.73 7.13 -11.94
N LEU A 39 1.26 5.88 -12.01
CA LEU A 39 2.11 4.72 -11.76
C LEU A 39 3.27 4.64 -12.76
N LYS A 40 3.00 4.93 -14.04
CA LYS A 40 4.03 5.00 -15.08
C LYS A 40 5.04 6.11 -14.83
N GLU A 41 4.59 7.32 -14.54
CA GLU A 41 5.45 8.49 -14.29
C GLU A 41 6.39 8.25 -13.11
N HIS A 42 5.88 7.63 -12.04
CA HIS A 42 6.66 7.36 -10.84
C HIS A 42 7.43 6.02 -10.89
N GLY A 43 7.30 5.23 -11.96
CA GLY A 43 7.91 3.91 -12.07
C GLY A 43 7.47 2.94 -10.95
N ALA A 44 6.21 3.05 -10.52
CA ALA A 44 5.68 2.39 -9.34
C ALA A 44 4.78 1.19 -9.69
N PRO A 45 4.86 0.10 -8.90
CA PRO A 45 5.85 -0.15 -7.87
C PRO A 45 7.20 -0.51 -8.51
N ALA A 46 8.32 -0.13 -7.87
CA ALA A 46 9.67 -0.38 -8.42
C ALA A 46 9.97 -1.88 -8.63
N THR A 47 9.32 -2.75 -7.85
CA THR A 47 9.43 -4.21 -7.91
C THR A 47 8.55 -4.84 -9.00
N ALA A 48 7.61 -4.09 -9.58
CA ALA A 48 6.79 -4.49 -10.72
C ALA A 48 6.52 -3.29 -11.66
N PRO A 49 7.55 -2.79 -12.37
CA PRO A 49 7.47 -1.53 -13.12
C PRO A 49 6.43 -1.55 -14.25
N GLU A 50 6.09 -2.74 -14.75
CA GLU A 50 5.13 -2.97 -15.84
C GLU A 50 3.69 -3.11 -15.34
N TYR A 51 3.44 -3.03 -14.03
CA TYR A 51 2.08 -3.17 -13.47
C TYR A 51 1.08 -2.17 -14.07
N HIS A 52 1.53 -0.97 -14.42
CA HIS A 52 0.70 0.06 -15.04
C HIS A 52 0.08 -0.41 -16.37
N GLU A 53 0.74 -1.29 -17.13
CA GLU A 53 0.23 -1.88 -18.37
C GLU A 53 -0.93 -2.84 -18.06
N ARG A 54 -0.75 -3.72 -17.09
CA ARG A 54 -1.80 -4.63 -16.60
C ARG A 54 -3.00 -3.88 -16.03
N LEU A 55 -2.77 -2.78 -15.33
CA LEU A 55 -3.84 -1.94 -14.80
C LEU A 55 -4.67 -1.31 -15.92
N ALA A 56 -4.04 -0.95 -17.04
CA ALA A 56 -4.75 -0.40 -18.21
C ALA A 56 -5.70 -1.42 -18.87
N GLU A 57 -5.48 -2.72 -18.69
CA GLU A 57 -6.32 -3.79 -19.26
C GLU A 57 -7.66 -3.97 -18.53
N ILE A 58 -7.81 -3.49 -17.29
CA ILE A 58 -9.07 -3.57 -16.52
C ILE A 58 -10.20 -2.79 -17.21
N GLY A 59 -9.87 -1.90 -18.15
CA GLY A 59 -10.81 -1.03 -18.85
C GLY A 59 -11.10 0.23 -18.03
N SER A 60 -12.23 0.89 -18.33
CA SER A 60 -12.61 2.17 -17.72
C SER A 60 -13.85 2.04 -16.83
N PRO A 61 -13.81 1.25 -15.73
CA PRO A 61 -14.89 1.25 -14.76
C PRO A 61 -14.91 2.63 -14.07
N ALA A 62 -16.08 3.26 -14.03
CA ALA A 62 -16.24 4.46 -13.20
C ALA A 62 -16.08 4.05 -11.73
N LEU A 63 -15.09 4.64 -11.03
CA LEU A 63 -14.96 4.44 -9.59
C LEU A 63 -16.22 5.01 -8.91
N GLN A 64 -16.78 4.26 -7.96
CA GLN A 64 -17.90 4.75 -7.17
C GLN A 64 -17.50 6.02 -6.41
N ARG A 65 -18.48 6.89 -6.15
CA ARG A 65 -18.27 8.15 -5.42
C ARG A 65 -17.72 7.94 -4.01
N PHE A 66 -17.95 6.77 -3.42
CA PHE A 66 -17.37 6.38 -2.15
C PHE A 66 -16.78 4.99 -2.25
N LEU A 67 -15.58 4.83 -1.71
CA LEU A 67 -14.93 3.54 -1.51
C LEU A 67 -14.82 3.29 -0.01
N ARG A 68 -15.46 2.23 0.47
CA ARG A 68 -15.35 1.76 1.86
C ARG A 68 -14.47 0.52 1.89
N GLY A 69 -13.61 0.43 2.88
CA GLY A 69 -12.72 -0.72 3.05
C GLY A 69 -12.17 -0.79 4.46
N TYR A 70 -11.34 -1.81 4.69
CA TYR A 70 -10.63 -2.05 5.93
C TYR A 70 -9.16 -2.30 5.59
N ILE A 71 -8.26 -1.68 6.35
CA ILE A 71 -6.83 -1.99 6.31
C ILE A 71 -6.56 -3.00 7.43
N ASP A 72 -6.08 -4.20 7.10
CA ASP A 72 -5.83 -5.26 8.09
C ASP A 72 -4.93 -4.78 9.23
N LEU A 73 -3.84 -4.11 8.87
CA LEU A 73 -2.87 -3.55 9.81
C LEU A 73 -2.28 -2.26 9.28
N MET A 74 -2.27 -1.23 10.12
CA MET A 74 -1.44 -0.05 9.97
C MET A 74 -0.51 0.02 11.17
N PHE A 75 0.77 0.26 10.97
CA PHE A 75 1.73 0.26 12.07
C PHE A 75 2.85 1.27 11.87
N GLU A 76 3.46 1.68 12.96
CA GLU A 76 4.62 2.56 12.95
C GLU A 76 5.87 1.77 13.31
N TRP A 77 6.94 2.02 12.55
CA TRP A 77 8.26 1.49 12.81
C TRP A 77 9.33 2.49 12.35
N ASP A 78 10.27 2.77 13.25
CA ASP A 78 11.39 3.70 13.02
C ASP A 78 10.96 5.09 12.50
N GLY A 79 9.91 5.65 13.10
CA GLY A 79 9.31 6.94 12.75
C GLY A 79 8.42 6.92 11.51
N ARG A 80 8.27 5.77 10.83
CA ARG A 80 7.52 5.63 9.58
C ARG A 80 6.29 4.75 9.75
N TRP A 81 5.20 5.14 9.11
CA TRP A 81 3.94 4.43 9.07
C TRP A 81 3.82 3.58 7.81
N TYR A 82 3.37 2.35 8.01
CA TYR A 82 3.18 1.35 6.99
C TYR A 82 1.76 0.82 7.04
N VAL A 83 1.26 0.37 5.88
CA VAL A 83 0.07 -0.47 5.81
C VAL A 83 0.48 -1.88 5.44
N ALA A 84 -0.17 -2.88 6.02
CA ALA A 84 0.04 -4.29 5.72
C ALA A 84 -1.31 -4.99 5.54
N ASP A 85 -1.32 -5.94 4.61
CA ASP A 85 -2.48 -6.77 4.28
C ASP A 85 -2.07 -8.25 4.26
N TYR A 86 -2.88 -9.09 4.92
CA TYR A 86 -2.59 -10.51 5.07
C TYR A 86 -3.18 -11.30 3.91
N LYS A 87 -2.31 -11.98 3.16
CA LYS A 87 -2.72 -12.81 2.02
C LYS A 87 -2.65 -14.29 2.38
N SER A 88 -3.81 -14.96 2.32
CA SER A 88 -3.92 -16.40 2.50
C SER A 88 -3.90 -17.16 1.17
N ASN A 89 -3.39 -16.58 0.09
CA ASN A 89 -3.38 -17.19 -1.25
C ASN A 89 -2.55 -18.48 -1.29
N THR A 90 -2.91 -19.42 -2.16
CA THR A 90 -2.05 -20.58 -2.48
C THR A 90 -1.16 -20.20 -3.65
N LEU A 91 0.16 -20.20 -3.45
CA LEU A 91 1.13 -20.00 -4.53
C LEU A 91 1.88 -21.29 -4.86
N PRO A 92 2.37 -21.49 -6.10
CA PRO A 92 3.24 -22.61 -6.44
C PRO A 92 4.52 -22.63 -5.58
N ARG A 93 5.10 -21.45 -5.35
CA ARG A 93 6.20 -21.21 -4.41
C ARG A 93 5.97 -19.84 -3.74
N TYR A 94 6.53 -19.64 -2.55
CA TYR A 94 6.49 -18.36 -1.83
C TYR A 94 7.85 -17.65 -1.93
N ASP A 95 8.36 -17.61 -3.16
CA ASP A 95 9.53 -16.80 -3.54
C ASP A 95 9.07 -15.45 -4.10
N SER A 96 10.01 -14.50 -4.18
CA SER A 96 9.70 -13.12 -4.58
C SER A 96 9.07 -13.03 -5.98
N GLU A 97 9.41 -13.94 -6.90
CA GLU A 97 8.85 -14.01 -8.26
C GLU A 97 7.35 -14.37 -8.23
N ASN A 98 6.99 -15.48 -7.57
CA ASN A 98 5.60 -15.92 -7.48
C ASN A 98 4.74 -14.95 -6.66
N VAL A 99 5.32 -14.35 -5.63
CA VAL A 99 4.67 -13.30 -4.82
C VAL A 99 4.42 -12.05 -5.67
N CYS A 100 5.42 -11.58 -6.43
CA CYS A 100 5.28 -10.44 -7.31
C CYS A 100 4.21 -10.68 -8.38
N GLU A 101 4.21 -11.85 -9.04
CA GLU A 101 3.19 -12.19 -10.03
C GLU A 101 1.78 -12.24 -9.42
N ALA A 102 1.63 -12.80 -8.21
CA ALA A 102 0.36 -12.81 -7.52
C ALA A 102 -0.13 -11.38 -7.18
N VAL A 103 0.76 -10.51 -6.70
CA VAL A 103 0.44 -9.11 -6.40
C VAL A 103 -0.03 -8.35 -7.64
N GLN A 104 0.63 -8.58 -8.78
CA GLN A 104 0.23 -7.96 -10.05
C GLN A 104 -1.11 -8.51 -10.56
N ARG A 105 -1.25 -9.84 -10.61
CA ARG A 105 -2.43 -10.52 -11.17
C ARG A 105 -3.71 -10.22 -10.39
N GLU A 106 -3.63 -10.16 -9.06
CA GLU A 106 -4.79 -9.90 -8.19
C GLU A 106 -5.01 -8.39 -7.96
N HIS A 107 -4.26 -7.52 -8.66
CA HIS A 107 -4.28 -6.06 -8.51
C HIS A 107 -4.11 -5.58 -7.06
N TYR A 108 -3.31 -6.28 -6.26
CA TYR A 108 -2.99 -5.87 -4.90
C TYR A 108 -2.23 -4.55 -4.86
N VAL A 109 -1.47 -4.21 -5.90
CA VAL A 109 -0.86 -2.86 -6.01
C VAL A 109 -1.94 -1.77 -5.97
N LEU A 110 -3.02 -1.88 -6.76
CA LEU A 110 -4.14 -0.92 -6.73
C LEU A 110 -4.75 -0.84 -5.32
N GLN A 111 -4.98 -1.98 -4.68
CA GLN A 111 -5.46 -2.04 -3.29
C GLN A 111 -4.51 -1.29 -2.35
N GLY A 112 -3.19 -1.52 -2.49
CA GLY A 112 -2.14 -0.86 -1.73
C GLY A 112 -2.18 0.65 -1.89
N GLN A 113 -2.26 1.17 -3.12
CA GLN A 113 -2.34 2.63 -3.35
C GLN A 113 -3.56 3.26 -2.67
N LEU A 114 -4.72 2.60 -2.72
CA LEU A 114 -5.94 3.08 -2.08
C LEU A 114 -5.82 3.05 -0.54
N TYR A 115 -5.23 1.99 0.01
CA TYR A 115 -4.97 1.89 1.45
C TYR A 115 -3.97 2.93 1.93
N SER A 116 -2.95 3.22 1.13
CA SER A 116 -1.97 4.26 1.45
C SER A 116 -2.60 5.64 1.50
N VAL A 117 -3.50 5.99 0.57
CA VAL A 117 -4.24 7.27 0.65
C VAL A 117 -5.16 7.31 1.87
N ALA A 118 -5.85 6.21 2.19
CA ALA A 118 -6.66 6.14 3.41
C ALA A 118 -5.83 6.34 4.68
N ALA A 119 -4.66 5.69 4.76
CA ALA A 119 -3.70 5.87 5.85
C ALA A 119 -3.14 7.29 5.91
N HIS A 120 -2.79 7.87 4.76
CA HIS A 120 -2.30 9.24 4.63
C HIS A 120 -3.30 10.25 5.21
N ARG A 121 -4.56 10.20 4.78
CA ARG A 121 -5.64 11.05 5.31
C ARG A 121 -5.89 10.81 6.80
N HIS A 122 -5.79 9.56 7.25
CA HIS A 122 -5.92 9.21 8.66
C HIS A 122 -4.81 9.85 9.51
N LEU A 123 -3.57 9.83 9.02
CA LEU A 123 -2.39 10.40 9.67
C LEU A 123 -2.45 11.93 9.72
N GLN A 124 -2.83 12.58 8.62
CA GLN A 124 -3.02 14.04 8.56
C GLN A 124 -3.96 14.55 9.67
N GLN A 125 -4.97 13.76 10.04
CA GLN A 125 -5.95 14.14 11.07
C GLN A 125 -5.48 13.90 12.51
N ARG A 126 -4.48 13.04 12.73
CA ARG A 126 -4.16 12.49 14.07
C ARG A 126 -2.72 12.71 14.51
N VAL A 127 -1.80 12.83 13.57
CA VAL A 127 -0.38 13.02 13.84
C VAL A 127 -0.06 14.50 13.69
N LEU A 128 0.36 15.13 14.78
CA LEU A 128 0.86 16.49 14.76
C LEU A 128 2.14 16.56 13.91
N ASP A 129 2.27 17.63 13.11
CA ASP A 129 3.41 17.84 12.20
C ASP A 129 3.64 16.67 11.21
N TYR A 130 2.56 16.01 10.79
CA TYR A 130 2.62 14.94 9.80
C TYR A 130 3.18 15.46 8.46
N ASP A 131 4.28 14.84 8.07
CA ASP A 131 5.00 15.04 6.80
C ASP A 131 5.16 13.68 6.11
N PRO A 132 4.54 13.45 4.95
CA PRO A 132 4.61 12.15 4.27
C PRO A 132 6.04 11.78 3.85
N GLU A 133 6.93 12.74 3.57
CA GLU A 133 8.34 12.43 3.22
C GLU A 133 9.09 11.78 4.39
N ARG A 134 8.76 12.19 5.62
CA ARG A 134 9.38 11.70 6.85
C ARG A 134 8.68 10.47 7.40
N HIS A 135 7.35 10.48 7.37
CA HIS A 135 6.54 9.56 8.15
C HIS A 135 5.89 8.47 7.30
N TRP A 136 5.93 8.51 5.97
CA TRP A 136 5.41 7.41 5.16
C TRP A 136 6.48 6.33 4.91
N GLY A 137 6.07 5.07 5.06
CA GLY A 137 6.92 3.90 4.93
C GLY A 137 6.58 3.00 3.74
N GLY A 138 5.31 2.94 3.32
CA GLY A 138 4.85 2.13 2.18
C GLY A 138 3.85 1.04 2.55
N ALA A 139 3.58 0.15 1.60
CA ALA A 139 2.59 -0.92 1.75
C ALA A 139 3.24 -2.31 1.69
N LEU A 140 2.75 -3.25 2.51
CA LEU A 140 3.23 -4.63 2.56
C LEU A 140 2.11 -5.62 2.28
N PHE A 141 2.39 -6.63 1.45
CA PHE A 141 1.52 -7.80 1.29
C PHE A 141 2.20 -9.02 1.89
N LEU A 142 1.57 -9.58 2.92
CA LEU A 142 2.14 -10.62 3.77
C LEU A 142 1.53 -11.98 3.41
N PHE A 143 2.22 -12.79 2.60
CA PHE A 143 1.72 -14.11 2.20
C PHE A 143 1.97 -15.15 3.30
N LEU A 144 1.01 -15.26 4.22
CA LEU A 144 1.14 -16.00 5.48
C LEU A 144 1.62 -17.45 5.33
N ARG A 145 1.21 -18.14 4.28
CA ARG A 145 1.58 -19.55 4.03
C ARG A 145 3.04 -19.74 3.65
N GLY A 146 3.72 -18.67 3.23
CA GLY A 146 5.15 -18.64 2.95
C GLY A 146 6.02 -18.32 4.18
N MET A 147 5.42 -17.75 5.23
CA MET A 147 6.11 -17.33 6.45
C MET A 147 6.38 -18.52 7.39
N ARG A 148 7.40 -19.32 7.07
CA ARG A 148 7.78 -20.54 7.82
C ARG A 148 8.82 -20.31 8.91
N GLY A 149 9.02 -19.06 9.32
CA GLY A 149 10.01 -18.63 10.31
C GLY A 149 10.81 -17.41 9.84
N PRO A 150 11.65 -16.82 10.71
CA PRO A 150 12.32 -15.53 10.46
C PRO A 150 13.09 -15.49 9.13
N ARG A 151 13.85 -16.56 8.81
CA ARG A 151 14.66 -16.67 7.58
C ARG A 151 13.88 -16.80 6.27
N SER A 152 12.57 -17.04 6.35
CA SER A 152 11.69 -17.21 5.17
C SER A 152 10.69 -16.07 5.02
N ALA A 153 10.64 -15.15 5.98
CA ALA A 153 9.65 -14.08 5.99
C ALA A 153 9.86 -13.14 4.79
N GLY A 154 11.10 -12.74 4.50
CA GLY A 154 11.41 -11.78 3.44
C GLY A 154 10.98 -12.20 2.03
N THR A 155 11.04 -13.50 1.68
CA THR A 155 10.69 -13.95 0.32
C THR A 155 9.20 -14.05 0.08
N SER A 156 8.41 -14.19 1.14
CA SER A 156 6.94 -14.25 1.11
C SER A 156 6.25 -12.89 1.29
N VAL A 157 7.03 -11.81 1.31
CA VAL A 157 6.54 -10.44 1.50
C VAL A 157 6.79 -9.64 0.24
N PHE A 158 5.74 -8.97 -0.24
CA PHE A 158 5.90 -7.92 -1.23
C PHE A 158 5.89 -6.58 -0.52
N PHE A 159 6.97 -5.81 -0.69
CA PHE A 159 7.04 -4.44 -0.20
C PHE A 159 6.89 -3.47 -1.38
N ASP A 160 5.84 -2.66 -1.34
CA ASP A 160 5.60 -1.56 -2.24
C ASP A 160 6.09 -0.25 -1.58
N GLN A 161 7.33 0.11 -1.89
CA GLN A 161 7.90 1.38 -1.46
C GLN A 161 7.35 2.52 -2.32
N GLN A 162 6.32 3.17 -1.81
CA GLN A 162 5.65 4.27 -2.49
C GLN A 162 6.27 5.60 -2.07
N PRO A 163 6.85 6.40 -2.99
CA PRO A 163 7.35 7.71 -2.65
C PRO A 163 6.20 8.63 -2.21
N ALA A 164 6.46 9.55 -1.29
CA ALA A 164 5.46 10.50 -0.79
C ALA A 164 4.86 11.37 -1.90
N SER A 165 5.63 11.66 -2.95
CA SER A 165 5.14 12.34 -4.15
C SER A 165 4.06 11.55 -4.89
N LEU A 166 4.21 10.23 -5.05
CA LEU A 166 3.18 9.37 -5.64
C LEU A 166 1.94 9.32 -4.75
N LEU A 167 2.13 9.13 -3.45
CA LEU A 167 1.05 9.10 -2.46
C LEU A 167 0.19 10.36 -2.55
N THR A 168 0.83 11.53 -2.56
CA THR A 168 0.16 12.83 -2.66
C THR A 168 -0.51 13.02 -4.02
N ALA A 169 0.11 12.54 -5.11
CA ALA A 169 -0.49 12.62 -6.44
C ALA A 169 -1.75 11.76 -6.57
N ILE A 170 -1.76 10.55 -5.99
CA ILE A 170 -2.93 9.66 -5.98
C ILE A 170 -4.04 10.24 -5.07
N ASP A 171 -3.67 10.84 -3.94
CA ASP A 171 -4.63 11.53 -3.07
C ASP A 171 -5.38 12.65 -3.82
N ARG A 172 -4.63 13.50 -4.54
CA ARG A 172 -5.22 14.55 -5.41
C ARG A 172 -6.05 13.95 -6.55
N TRP A 173 -5.58 12.86 -7.18
CA TRP A 173 -6.33 12.17 -8.23
C TRP A 173 -7.67 11.64 -7.73
N LEU A 174 -7.75 11.14 -6.49
CA LEU A 174 -9.02 10.73 -5.86
C LEU A 174 -9.94 11.92 -5.56
N GLY A 175 -9.44 13.16 -5.59
CA GLY A 175 -10.18 14.37 -5.25
C GLY A 175 -9.93 14.84 -3.81
N GLY A 176 -8.75 14.57 -3.26
CA GLY A 176 -8.24 15.32 -2.11
C GLY A 176 -7.99 16.78 -2.50
N ASP A 177 -8.50 17.71 -1.70
CA ASP A 177 -8.24 19.14 -1.88
C ASP A 177 -6.84 19.46 -1.33
N ASP A 178 -6.08 20.28 -2.06
CA ASP A 178 -4.76 20.80 -1.63
C ASP A 178 -4.90 21.88 -0.52
N GLU A 179 -6.00 21.89 0.25
CA GLU A 179 -6.24 22.86 1.31
C GLU A 179 -5.62 22.38 2.63
N SER A 180 -4.29 22.50 2.70
CA SER A 180 -3.65 22.86 3.96
C SER A 180 -4.04 24.30 4.27
N ARG A 181 -5.04 24.48 5.12
CA ARG A 181 -5.41 25.77 5.72
C ARG A 181 -4.90 25.85 7.14
#